data_AF-A0AAD8F9V4-F1
#
_entry.id   AF-A0AAD8F9V4-F1
#
_cell.length_a   1.000
_cell.length_b   1.000
_cell.length_c   1.000
_cell.angle_alpha   90.00
_cell.angle_beta   90.00
_cell.angle_gamma   90.00
#
_symmetry.space_group_name_H-M   'P 1'
#
loop_
_entity.id
_entity.type
_entity.pdbx_description
1 polymer ?
#
loop_
_entity_poly.entity_id
_entity_poly.type
_entity_poly.pdbx_seq_one_letter_code
_entity_poly.pdbx_strand_id
1 'polypeptide(L)'
;MRLSLKRSLTWVVALVLLQLVVYYWSLKRPRRLPPKLTLPRYTQTHPSNEGTCSFKTCPAVKEGYLNVHIVPHSHTDVGWLKTVDQYYTGESKNQALLIQPKKSTIDIVD
;
A
#
# COMPACT_ATOMS: atom_id res chain seq x y z
N MET A 1 -56.41 5.67 16.07
CA MET A 1 -55.04 5.61 15.51
C MET A 1 -55.10 5.43 13.99
N ARG A 2 -55.39 6.49 13.22
CA ARG A 2 -55.31 6.48 11.75
C ARG A 2 -54.18 7.41 11.35
N LEU A 3 -52.93 6.98 11.54
CA LEU A 3 -51.81 7.67 10.92
C LEU A 3 -52.06 7.60 9.41
N SER A 4 -52.38 8.75 8.84
CA SER A 4 -52.79 8.93 7.45
C SER A 4 -51.91 8.10 6.53
N LEU A 5 -52.47 7.07 5.89
CA LEU A 5 -51.81 6.18 4.93
C LEU A 5 -51.05 6.99 3.85
N LYS A 6 -51.53 8.21 3.57
CA LYS A 6 -50.91 9.19 2.69
C LYS A 6 -49.53 9.66 3.21
N ARG A 7 -49.38 9.89 4.52
CA ARG A 7 -48.10 10.23 5.14
C ARG A 7 -47.12 9.05 5.08
N SER A 8 -47.59 7.83 5.29
CA SER A 8 -46.75 6.63 5.15
C SER A 8 -46.23 6.47 3.72
N LEU A 9 -47.13 6.62 2.74
CA LEU A 9 -46.77 6.53 1.33
C LEU A 9 -45.75 7.61 0.91
N THR A 10 -45.88 8.83 1.42
CA THR A 10 -44.90 9.89 1.14
C THR A 10 -43.51 9.58 1.69
N TRP A 11 -43.40 8.96 2.87
CA TRP A 11 -42.09 8.56 3.43
C TRP A 11 -41.46 7.41 2.66
N VAL A 12 -42.25 6.43 2.25
CA VAL A 12 -41.75 5.31 1.43
C VAL A 12 -41.23 5.81 0.09
N VAL A 13 -41.98 6.68 -0.61
CA VAL A 13 -41.53 7.28 -1.87
C VAL A 13 -40.27 8.12 -1.66
N ALA A 14 -40.20 8.92 -0.58
CA ALA A 14 -39.02 9.72 -0.28
C ALA A 14 -37.76 8.86 -0.02
N LEU A 15 -37.89 7.75 0.71
CA LEU A 15 -36.79 6.82 0.97
C LEU A 15 -36.32 6.11 -0.30
N VAL A 16 -37.24 5.71 -1.18
CA VAL A 16 -36.90 5.09 -2.47
C VAL A 16 -36.16 6.10 -3.37
N LEU A 17 -36.64 7.34 -3.44
CA LEU A 17 -35.96 8.40 -4.20
C LEU A 17 -34.57 8.71 -3.63
N LEU A 18 -34.43 8.82 -2.31
CA LEU A 18 -33.14 8.99 -1.65
C LEU A 18 -32.18 7.84 -1.99
N GLN A 19 -32.67 6.60 -1.91
CA GLN A 19 -31.87 5.41 -2.22
C GLN A 19 -31.42 5.40 -3.69
N LEU A 20 -32.28 5.81 -4.62
CA LEU A 20 -31.94 5.95 -6.04
C LEU A 20 -30.88 7.05 -6.24
N VAL A 21 -31.01 8.21 -5.60
CA VAL A 21 -29.99 9.28 -5.68
C VAL A 21 -28.64 8.80 -5.17
N VAL A 22 -28.61 8.12 -4.02
CA VAL A 22 -27.38 7.53 -3.47
C VAL A 22 -26.79 6.48 -4.40
N TYR A 23 -27.63 5.61 -4.99
CA TYR A 23 -27.20 4.59 -5.94
C TYR A 23 -26.61 5.20 -7.22
N TYR A 24 -27.29 6.19 -7.82
CA TYR A 24 -26.78 6.91 -8.99
C TYR A 24 -25.49 7.68 -8.70
N TRP A 25 -25.38 8.27 -7.51
CA TRP A 25 -24.14 8.92 -7.06
C TRP A 25 -23.01 7.89 -6.88
N SER A 26 -23.32 6.70 -6.36
CA SER A 26 -22.36 5.60 -6.22
C SER A 26 -21.84 5.08 -7.57
N LEU A 27 -22.73 4.91 -8.56
CA LEU A 27 -22.37 4.48 -9.92
C LEU A 27 -21.48 5.49 -10.66
N LYS A 28 -21.67 6.79 -10.41
CA LYS A 28 -20.88 7.86 -11.03
C LYS A 28 -19.60 8.20 -10.25
N ARG A 29 -19.27 7.48 -9.17
CA ARG A 29 -17.98 7.71 -8.51
C ARG A 29 -16.86 7.34 -9.47
N PRO A 30 -15.97 8.28 -9.84
CA PRO A 30 -14.81 7.94 -10.64
C PRO A 30 -13.99 6.90 -9.85
N ARG A 31 -13.66 5.77 -10.49
CA ARG A 31 -12.63 4.88 -9.95
C ARG A 31 -11.41 5.76 -9.77
N ARG A 32 -10.94 5.92 -8.52
CA ARG A 32 -9.62 6.49 -8.27
C ARG A 32 -8.65 5.56 -8.98
N LEU A 33 -8.21 5.95 -10.16
CA LEU A 33 -7.12 5.27 -10.82
C LEU A 33 -5.96 5.35 -9.81
N PRO A 34 -5.33 4.22 -9.45
CA PRO A 34 -4.11 4.31 -8.68
C PRO A 34 -3.18 5.27 -9.43
N PRO A 35 -2.43 6.14 -8.73
CA PRO A 35 -1.40 6.94 -9.39
C PRO A 35 -0.58 5.97 -10.24
N LYS A 36 -0.32 6.33 -11.51
CA LYS A 36 0.61 5.56 -12.33
C LYS A 36 1.86 5.39 -11.48
N LEU A 37 2.23 4.14 -11.18
CA LEU A 37 3.53 3.86 -10.60
C LEU A 37 4.56 4.31 -11.64
N THR A 38 5.02 5.54 -11.53
CA THR A 38 6.32 5.94 -12.02
C THR A 38 7.29 5.15 -11.17
N LEU A 39 7.62 3.95 -11.64
CA LEU A 39 8.73 3.21 -11.08
C LEU A 39 9.92 4.18 -11.08
N PRO A 40 10.58 4.44 -9.95
CA PRO A 40 11.89 5.01 -10.03
C PRO A 40 12.66 4.12 -11.00
N ARG A 41 13.40 4.73 -11.94
CA ARG A 41 14.38 4.02 -12.76
C ARG A 41 15.42 3.47 -11.79
N TYR A 42 15.10 2.35 -11.14
CA TYR A 42 15.96 1.60 -10.26
C TYR A 42 16.93 0.93 -11.20
N THR A 43 18.01 1.67 -11.45
CA THR A 43 19.16 1.28 -12.26
C THR A 43 18.75 0.59 -13.55
N GLN A 44 18.59 1.38 -14.62
CA GLN A 44 19.18 0.88 -15.86
C GLN A 44 20.62 0.51 -15.47
N THR A 45 20.90 -0.78 -15.43
CA THR A 45 22.25 -1.27 -15.58
C THR A 45 22.72 -0.62 -16.87
N HIS A 46 23.40 0.52 -16.75
CA HIS A 46 24.30 0.92 -17.81
C HIS A 46 25.18 -0.31 -18.00
N PRO A 47 25.18 -0.94 -19.18
CA PRO A 47 26.18 -1.94 -19.44
C PRO A 47 27.50 -1.17 -19.37
N SER A 48 28.18 -1.23 -18.22
CA SER A 48 29.61 -1.11 -18.27
C SER A 48 30.02 -2.20 -19.24
N ASN A 49 30.67 -1.80 -20.34
CA ASN A 49 31.24 -2.76 -21.31
C ASN A 49 32.27 -3.70 -20.65
N GLU A 50 32.52 -3.52 -19.36
CA GLU A 50 33.15 -4.44 -18.43
C GLU A 50 32.02 -5.10 -17.62
N GLY A 51 31.65 -6.36 -17.90
CA GLY A 51 30.68 -7.14 -17.11
C GLY A 51 31.15 -7.48 -15.69
N THR A 52 31.82 -6.55 -15.02
CA THR A 52 32.34 -6.70 -13.67
C THR A 52 31.46 -5.90 -12.73
N CYS A 53 30.61 -6.60 -11.96
CA CYS A 53 30.35 -6.13 -10.60
C CYS A 53 31.69 -5.77 -9.98
N SER A 54 31.79 -4.64 -9.27
CA SER A 54 33.04 -4.07 -8.77
C SER A 54 33.77 -5.01 -7.80
N PHE A 55 34.42 -6.06 -8.32
CA PHE A 55 35.19 -7.07 -7.58
C PHE A 55 36.28 -6.43 -6.72
N LYS A 56 36.72 -5.21 -7.09
CA LYS A 56 37.66 -4.38 -6.34
C LYS A 56 37.17 -3.96 -4.94
N THR A 57 35.89 -4.15 -4.62
CA THR A 57 35.29 -3.78 -3.33
C THR A 57 34.93 -4.99 -2.47
N CYS A 58 35.13 -6.21 -2.98
CA CYS A 58 34.78 -7.42 -2.25
C CYS A 58 35.77 -7.71 -1.12
N PRO A 59 35.32 -8.27 0.02
CA PRO A 59 36.23 -8.75 1.05
C PRO A 59 37.19 -9.80 0.49
N ALA A 60 38.46 -9.74 0.90
CA ALA A 60 39.45 -10.72 0.49
C ALA A 60 39.12 -12.10 1.08
N VAL A 61 39.21 -13.13 0.24
CA VAL A 61 39.10 -14.53 0.65
C VAL A 61 40.45 -15.05 1.13
N LYS A 62 40.44 -16.05 2.02
CA LYS A 62 41.65 -16.70 2.52
C LYS A 62 41.84 -18.05 1.84
N GLU A 63 42.94 -18.18 1.10
CA GLU A 63 43.31 -19.42 0.40
C GLU A 63 43.56 -20.57 1.38
N GLY A 64 43.07 -21.77 1.04
CA GLY A 64 43.19 -22.97 1.89
C GLY A 64 42.21 -23.03 3.06
N TYR A 65 41.25 -22.10 3.15
CA TYR A 65 40.19 -22.10 4.16
C TYR A 65 38.81 -22.10 3.49
N LEU A 66 37.79 -22.55 4.24
CA LEU A 66 36.39 -22.32 3.86
C LEU A 66 36.06 -20.85 4.07
N ASN A 67 35.66 -20.17 3.01
CA ASN A 67 35.25 -18.77 3.04
C ASN A 67 33.72 -18.68 3.00
N VAL A 68 33.12 -18.06 4.03
CA VAL A 68 31.66 -17.89 4.13
C VAL A 68 31.32 -16.41 3.96
N HIS A 69 30.56 -16.10 2.91
CA HIS A 69 30.07 -14.74 2.65
C HIS A 69 28.66 -14.60 3.20
N ILE A 70 28.50 -13.81 4.27
CA ILE A 70 27.20 -13.46 4.81
C ILE A 70 26.68 -12.26 4.03
N VAL A 71 25.65 -12.48 3.21
CA VAL A 71 25.04 -11.44 2.39
C VAL A 71 23.68 -11.06 3.00
N PRO A 72 23.62 -10.01 3.83
CA PRO A 72 22.34 -9.52 4.32
C PRO A 72 21.56 -8.93 3.14
N HIS A 73 20.32 -9.39 2.96
CA HIS A 73 19.42 -8.87 1.95
C HIS A 73 18.02 -8.65 2.54
N SER A 74 17.21 -7.82 1.88
CA SER A 74 15.79 -7.64 2.19
C SER A 74 14.96 -7.91 0.95
N HIS A 75 13.93 -8.74 1.08
CA HIS A 75 12.99 -9.03 0.00
C HIS A 75 11.80 -8.09 0.10
N THR A 76 11.69 -7.12 -0.80
CA THR A 76 10.61 -6.12 -0.81
C THR A 76 9.66 -6.38 -1.97
N ASP A 77 8.49 -6.93 -1.67
CA ASP A 77 7.45 -7.22 -2.67
C ASP A 77 6.75 -5.95 -3.15
N VAL A 78 6.85 -5.67 -4.45
CA VAL A 78 6.15 -4.53 -5.08
C VAL A 78 4.69 -4.86 -5.38
N GLY A 79 3.88 -4.91 -4.32
CA GLY A 79 2.43 -5.02 -4.47
C GLY A 79 1.90 -6.45 -4.52
N TRP A 80 2.41 -7.35 -3.67
CA TRP A 80 1.92 -8.73 -3.59
C TRP A 80 0.63 -8.85 -2.74
N LEU A 81 0.76 -8.97 -1.41
CA LEU A 81 -0.39 -9.09 -0.51
C LEU A 81 -0.91 -7.74 -0.03
N LYS A 82 -0.10 -6.69 -0.05
CA LYS A 82 -0.43 -5.29 0.27
C LYS A 82 -0.10 -4.38 -0.92
N THR A 83 -0.61 -3.16 -0.96
CA THR A 83 -0.20 -2.19 -1.99
C THR A 83 1.23 -1.71 -1.74
N VAL A 84 1.87 -1.12 -2.76
CA VAL A 84 3.23 -0.57 -2.62
C VAL A 84 3.31 0.45 -1.50
N ASP A 85 2.34 1.37 -1.43
CA ASP A 85 2.30 2.38 -0.38
C ASP A 85 2.15 1.75 1.01
N GLN A 86 1.36 0.69 1.15
CA GLN A 86 1.20 -0.01 2.43
C GLN A 86 2.46 -0.77 2.86
N TYR A 87 3.22 -1.33 1.92
CA TYR A 87 4.52 -1.92 2.23
C TYR A 87 5.55 -0.84 2.59
N TYR A 88 5.50 0.32 1.94
CA TYR A 88 6.39 1.45 2.20
C TYR A 88 6.13 2.14 3.55
N THR A 89 4.87 2.37 3.89
CA THR A 89 4.47 3.05 5.15
C THR A 89 4.32 2.09 6.33
N GLY A 90 4.29 0.79 6.09
CA GLY A 90 4.07 -0.22 7.13
C GLY A 90 2.60 -0.37 7.56
N GLU A 91 1.66 0.22 6.83
CA GLU A 91 0.24 0.15 7.14
C GLU A 91 -0.31 -1.29 7.06
N SER A 92 -1.18 -1.63 8.01
CA SER A 92 -1.96 -2.86 7.95
C SER A 92 -3.30 -2.61 7.24
N LYS A 93 -3.84 -3.63 6.57
CA LYS A 93 -5.10 -3.54 5.81
C LYS A 93 -6.27 -2.98 6.63
N ASN A 94 -6.21 -3.10 7.96
CA ASN A 94 -7.28 -2.70 8.88
C ASN A 94 -7.08 -1.28 9.45
N GLN A 95 -6.03 -0.55 9.07
CA GLN A 95 -5.74 0.80 9.59
C GLN A 95 -6.24 1.95 8.71
N ALA A 96 -6.87 1.65 7.57
CA ALA A 96 -7.39 2.66 6.64
C ALA A 96 -8.54 3.54 7.21
N LEU A 97 -9.01 3.28 8.43
CA LEU A 97 -10.08 4.06 9.08
C LEU A 97 -9.67 4.69 10.43
N LEU A 98 -8.38 4.72 10.79
CA LEU A 98 -7.94 5.44 11.98
C LEU A 98 -6.64 6.19 11.67
N ILE A 99 -6.76 7.35 11.02
CA ILE A 99 -5.84 8.46 11.27
C ILE A 99 -6.12 8.93 12.70
N GLN A 100 -5.69 8.14 13.67
CA GLN A 100 -5.43 8.61 15.01
C GLN A 100 -3.92 8.84 15.06
N PRO A 101 -3.44 10.02 15.49
CA PRO A 101 -2.01 10.23 15.69
C PRO A 101 -1.56 9.22 16.74
N LYS A 102 -0.90 8.13 16.32
CA LYS A 102 -0.29 7.19 17.25
C LYS A 102 0.89 7.92 17.88
N LYS A 103 0.65 8.52 19.05
CA LYS A 103 1.66 9.16 19.90
C LYS A 103 2.81 8.17 20.02
N SER A 104 3.97 8.55 19.51
CA SER A 104 5.22 7.81 19.65
C SER A 104 5.67 7.93 21.10
N THR A 105 5.09 7.13 21.99
CA THR A 105 5.73 6.84 23.27
C THR A 105 6.83 5.84 22.96
N ILE A 106 8.04 6.37 22.98
CA ILE A 106 9.29 5.62 22.99
C ILE A 106 9.37 4.98 24.38
N ASP A 107 8.95 3.72 24.49
CA ASP A 107 9.28 2.89 25.64
C ASP A 107 10.65 2.29 25.36
N ILE A 108 11.71 3.03 25.72
CA ILE A 108 13.02 2.44 25.97
C ILE A 108 12.87 1.69 27.29
N VAL A 109 12.83 0.37 27.23
CA VAL A 109 13.07 -0.50 28.38
C VAL A 109 14.45 -1.09 28.17
N ASP A 110 15.35 -0.79 29.10
CA ASP A 110 16.65 -1.46 29.28
C ASP A 110 16.50 -2.98 29.42
#